data_AF-A0A6N2MNY4-F1
#
_entry.id   AF-A0A6N2MNY4-F1
#
_cell.length_a   1.000
_cell.length_b   1.000
_cell.length_c   1.000
_cell.angle_alpha   90.00
_cell.angle_beta   90.00
_cell.angle_gamma   90.00
#
_symmetry.space_group_name_H-M   'P 1'
#
loop_
_entity.id
_entity.type
_entity.pdbx_description
1 polymer ?
#
loop_
_entity_poly.entity_id
_entity_poly.type
_entity_poly.pdbx_seq_one_letter_code
_entity_poly.pdbx_strand_id
1 'polypeptide(L)'
;MEQNFIDLVITTRFQLVLQDTGMLTPENHPVHLHGFNFFEVGRGVGNFDPNKDPKKFNLVDPVERNTIGVPAGVWFMHCHLEIHTTWGLKMAFVVDNGKGPNESVLPPPPDLPKC
;
A
#
# COMPACT_ATOMS: atom_id res chain seq x y z
N MET A 1 0.31 -17.93 -11.03
CA MET A 1 0.74 -16.88 -10.10
C MET A 1 -0.51 -16.28 -9.50
N GLU A 2 -0.80 -16.60 -8.24
CA GLU A 2 -1.81 -15.87 -7.48
C GLU A 2 -1.35 -14.41 -7.37
N GLN A 3 -2.17 -13.48 -7.84
CA GLN A 3 -1.95 -12.07 -7.60
C GLN A 3 -2.57 -11.75 -6.23
N ASN A 4 -1.78 -11.21 -5.32
CA ASN A 4 -2.26 -10.85 -3.99
C ASN A 4 -3.05 -9.55 -4.09
N PHE A 5 -4.38 -9.67 -4.11
CA PHE A 5 -5.30 -8.54 -4.02
C PHE A 5 -5.84 -8.42 -2.59
N ILE A 6 -5.96 -7.18 -2.11
CA ILE A 6 -6.73 -6.87 -0.90
C ILE A 6 -7.89 -5.98 -1.32
N ASP A 7 -9.11 -6.50 -1.16
CA ASP A 7 -10.34 -5.76 -1.43
C ASP A 7 -10.69 -4.88 -0.22
N LEU A 8 -10.99 -3.61 -0.49
CA LEU A 8 -11.30 -2.58 0.50
C LEU A 8 -12.56 -1.83 0.08
N VAL A 9 -13.38 -1.49 1.07
CA VAL A 9 -14.49 -0.55 0.87
C VAL A 9 -13.95 0.88 0.97
N ILE A 10 -14.48 1.80 0.17
CA ILE A 10 -14.18 3.22 0.33
C ILE A 10 -14.37 3.65 1.79
N THR A 11 -13.52 4.56 2.28
CA THR A 11 -13.42 5.01 3.69
C THR A 11 -12.74 4.05 4.67
N THR A 12 -12.36 2.84 4.25
CA THR A 12 -11.61 1.91 5.11
C THR A 12 -10.32 2.56 5.60
N ARG A 13 -10.11 2.55 6.92
CA ARG A 13 -8.83 2.91 7.55
C ARG A 13 -8.16 1.63 8.01
N PHE A 14 -6.93 1.42 7.58
CA PHE A 14 -6.15 0.26 7.99
C PHE A 14 -4.74 0.68 8.39
N GLN A 15 -4.11 -0.19 9.18
CA GLN A 15 -2.69 -0.12 9.47
C GLN A 15 -2.01 -1.25 8.70
N LEU A 16 -0.93 -0.92 8.00
CA LEU A 16 -0.07 -1.89 7.34
C LEU A 16 1.24 -1.99 8.10
N VAL A 17 1.65 -3.22 8.44
CA VAL A 17 2.96 -3.52 9.02
C VAL A 17 3.76 -4.29 7.98
N LEU A 18 4.86 -3.69 7.52
CA LEU A 18 5.79 -4.29 6.57
C LEU A 18 6.97 -4.86 7.34
N GLN A 19 7.19 -6.17 7.22
CA GLN A 19 8.24 -6.89 7.94
C GLN A 19 9.22 -7.49 6.94
N ASP A 20 10.46 -7.01 6.95
CA ASP A 20 11.57 -7.73 6.32
C ASP A 20 11.81 -9.04 7.09
N THR A 21 11.99 -10.12 6.34
CA THR A 21 12.22 -11.47 6.88
C THR A 21 13.71 -11.81 6.95
N GLY A 22 14.57 -11.05 6.27
CA GLY A 22 15.99 -11.35 6.17
C GLY A 22 16.29 -12.71 5.50
N MET A 23 15.39 -13.20 4.64
CA MET A 23 15.43 -14.55 4.06
C MET A 23 16.76 -14.88 3.35
N LEU A 24 17.33 -13.94 2.59
CA LEU A 24 18.67 -14.06 2.01
C LEU A 24 19.67 -13.27 2.83
N THR A 25 19.40 -11.97 2.96
CA THR A 25 20.11 -11.01 3.80
C THR A 25 19.13 -9.94 4.25
N PRO A 26 19.30 -9.32 5.43
CA PRO A 26 18.53 -8.14 5.79
C PRO A 26 18.75 -7.03 4.77
N GLU A 27 17.68 -6.49 4.20
CA GLU A 27 17.75 -5.46 3.16
C GLU A 27 16.67 -4.38 3.39
N ASN A 28 17.01 -3.14 3.03
CA ASN A 28 16.04 -2.05 3.04
C ASN A 28 15.21 -2.07 1.75
N HIS A 29 13.95 -2.46 1.84
CA HIS A 29 13.02 -2.44 0.71
C HIS A 29 12.22 -1.12 0.69
N PRO A 30 12.50 -0.17 -0.22
CA PRO A 30 11.67 1.02 -0.36
C PRO A 30 10.31 0.61 -0.93
N VAL A 31 9.23 0.78 -0.17
CA VAL A 31 7.87 0.44 -0.63
C VAL A 31 7.14 1.69 -1.07
N HIS A 32 6.46 1.58 -2.21
CA HIS A 32 5.63 2.62 -2.78
C HIS A 32 4.20 2.11 -2.98
N LEU A 33 3.22 2.94 -2.63
CA LEU A 33 1.79 2.70 -2.80
C LEU A 33 1.21 3.77 -3.72
N HIS A 34 0.55 3.33 -4.78
CA HIS A 34 -0.13 4.22 -5.74
C HIS A 34 -1.45 4.72 -5.15
N GLY A 35 -1.87 5.93 -5.55
CA GLY A 35 -3.21 6.46 -5.27
C GLY A 35 -3.50 6.84 -3.81
N PHE A 36 -2.51 6.82 -2.92
CA PHE A 36 -2.67 7.22 -1.53
C PHE A 36 -1.45 7.95 -0.99
N ASN A 37 -1.69 8.85 -0.04
CA ASN A 37 -0.70 9.21 0.95
C ASN A 37 -0.88 8.30 2.18
N PHE A 38 0.21 8.08 2.91
CA PHE A 38 0.19 7.34 4.17
C PHE A 38 1.10 7.98 5.20
N PHE A 39 0.80 7.74 6.47
CA PHE A 39 1.58 8.23 7.60
C PHE A 39 2.51 7.12 8.11
N GLU A 40 3.81 7.39 8.11
CA GLU A 40 4.79 6.53 8.77
C GLU A 40 4.75 6.80 10.28
N VAL A 41 3.99 5.96 11.00
CA VAL A 41 3.79 6.13 12.46
C VAL A 41 4.84 5.40 13.28
N GLY A 42 5.62 4.48 12.71
CA GLY A 42 6.64 3.75 13.44
C GLY A 42 7.55 2.93 12.54
N ARG A 43 8.79 2.70 13.01
CA ARG A 43 9.81 1.87 12.38
C ARG A 43 10.66 1.21 13.46
N GLY A 44 11.17 0.01 13.19
CA GLY A 44 12.01 -0.73 14.13
C GLY A 44 12.91 -1.76 13.43
N VAL A 45 13.74 -2.43 14.23
CA VAL A 45 14.58 -3.56 13.82
C VAL A 45 14.11 -4.80 14.59
N GLY A 46 14.13 -5.96 13.93
CA GLY A 46 13.59 -7.21 14.46
C GLY A 46 12.13 -7.41 14.07
N ASN A 47 11.45 -8.34 14.74
CA ASN A 47 10.06 -8.66 14.46
C ASN A 47 9.13 -7.71 15.20
N PHE A 48 8.12 -7.19 14.50
CA PHE A 48 7.07 -6.37 15.11
C PHE A 48 6.35 -7.10 16.25
N ASP A 49 6.28 -6.47 17.42
CA ASP A 49 5.50 -6.95 18.57
C ASP A 49 4.21 -6.12 18.71
N PRO A 50 3.02 -6.68 18.41
CA PRO A 50 1.75 -5.95 18.44
C PRO A 50 1.35 -5.47 19.85
N ASN A 51 1.95 -6.01 20.91
CA ASN A 51 1.65 -5.61 22.29
C ASN A 51 2.60 -4.53 22.84
N LYS A 52 3.76 -4.33 22.18
CA LYS A 52 4.81 -3.43 22.68
C LYS A 52 5.09 -2.26 21.73
N ASP A 53 5.20 -2.51 20.44
CA ASP A 53 5.64 -1.50 19.48
C ASP A 53 4.62 -0.39 19.18
N PRO A 54 3.29 -0.65 19.17
CA PRO A 54 2.31 0.44 19.02
C PRO A 54 2.42 1.54 20.08
N LYS A 55 2.97 1.22 21.27
CA LYS A 55 3.21 2.21 22.34
C LYS A 55 4.31 3.23 21.98
N LYS A 56 5.09 2.96 20.94
CA LYS A 56 6.18 3.83 20.45
C LYS A 56 5.77 4.60 19.19
N PHE A 57 4.54 4.43 18.70
CA PHE A 57 4.11 5.10 17.49
C PHE A 57 4.07 6.62 17.67
N ASN A 58 4.54 7.36 16.66
CA ASN A 58 4.28 8.77 16.55
C ASN A 58 2.86 8.98 16.03
N LEU A 59 1.95 9.38 16.92
CA LEU A 59 0.55 9.68 16.61
C LEU A 59 0.22 11.17 16.73
N VAL A 60 1.25 12.02 16.88
CA VAL A 60 1.08 13.47 17.04
C VAL A 60 1.40 14.17 15.72
N ASP A 61 2.56 13.89 15.13
CA ASP A 61 3.07 14.53 13.91
C ASP A 61 3.83 13.54 13.00
N PRO A 62 3.21 12.42 12.58
CA PRO A 62 3.88 11.44 11.74
C PRO A 62 4.21 12.01 10.35
N VAL A 63 5.27 11.47 9.75
CA VAL A 63 5.69 11.85 8.40
C VAL A 63 4.70 11.30 7.39
N GLU A 64 4.14 12.19 6.57
CA GLU A 64 3.33 11.81 5.41
C GLU A 64 4.23 11.47 4.21
N ARG A 65 3.93 10.38 3.50
CA ARG A 65 4.59 9.94 2.26
C ARG A 65 3.54 9.74 1.16
N ASN A 66 3.86 10.06 -0.11
CA ASN A 66 2.82 10.59 -1.02
C ASN A 66 2.68 9.98 -2.44
N THR A 67 1.45 10.11 -2.99
CA THR A 67 1.00 10.76 -4.27
C THR A 67 -0.54 11.01 -4.25
N ILE A 68 -1.08 11.94 -5.07
CA ILE A 68 -2.50 12.38 -5.13
C ILE A 68 -3.50 11.22 -5.01
N GLY A 69 -4.41 11.34 -4.03
CA GLY A 69 -5.41 10.32 -3.74
C GLY A 69 -6.56 10.29 -4.74
N VAL A 70 -6.91 9.10 -5.24
CA VAL A 70 -8.12 8.86 -6.04
C VAL A 70 -8.95 7.79 -5.30
N PRO A 71 -10.23 8.09 -4.97
CA PRO A 71 -10.96 7.36 -3.92
C PRO A 71 -11.39 5.92 -4.26
N ALA A 72 -11.45 5.52 -5.53
CA ALA A 72 -11.83 4.18 -5.97
C ALA A 72 -10.90 3.72 -7.11
N GLY A 73 -10.68 2.41 -7.25
CA GLY A 73 -9.81 1.84 -8.28
C GLY A 73 -8.87 0.75 -7.79
N VAL A 74 -7.92 0.36 -8.65
CA VAL A 74 -6.90 -0.65 -8.35
C VAL A 74 -5.56 0.04 -8.16
N TRP A 75 -4.95 -0.17 -7.00
CA TRP A 75 -3.79 0.57 -6.53
C TRP A 75 -2.61 -0.34 -6.28
N PHE A 76 -1.56 -0.16 -7.08
CA PHE A 76 -0.37 -1.00 -7.01
C PHE A 76 0.51 -0.63 -5.81
N MET A 77 0.95 -1.63 -5.05
CA MET A 77 1.96 -1.47 -4.01
C MET A 77 3.13 -2.39 -4.30
N HIS A 78 4.35 -1.86 -4.30
CA HIS A 78 5.52 -2.63 -4.69
C HIS A 78 6.82 -2.10 -4.10
N CYS A 79 7.86 -2.94 -4.15
CA CYS A 79 9.22 -2.48 -3.94
C CYS A 79 9.63 -1.51 -5.06
N HIS A 80 10.19 -0.36 -4.74
CA HIS A 80 10.69 0.57 -5.75
C HIS A 80 12.05 0.14 -6.34
N LEU A 81 12.56 -1.04 -5.95
CA LEU A 81 13.64 -1.73 -6.64
C LEU A 81 13.03 -2.65 -7.70
N GLU A 82 13.28 -2.36 -8.97
CA GLU A 82 12.64 -3.01 -10.12
C GLU A 82 12.85 -4.54 -10.13
N ILE A 83 14.04 -5.00 -9.74
CA ILE A 83 14.34 -6.42 -9.64
C ILE A 83 13.45 -7.14 -8.61
N HIS A 84 13.15 -6.51 -7.48
CA HIS A 84 12.23 -7.09 -6.48
C HIS A 84 10.78 -7.02 -6.93
N THR A 85 10.37 -5.97 -7.65
CA THR A 85 9.03 -5.91 -8.25
C THR A 85 8.81 -7.04 -9.26
N THR A 86 9.80 -7.28 -10.14
CA THR A 86 9.73 -8.34 -11.16
C THR A 86 9.76 -9.74 -10.56
N TRP A 87 10.49 -9.93 -9.45
CA TRP A 87 10.49 -11.19 -8.68
C TRP A 87 9.23 -11.41 -7.84
N GLY A 88 8.36 -10.41 -7.73
CA GLY A 88 7.03 -10.57 -7.12
C GLY A 88 6.83 -9.88 -5.78
N LEU A 89 7.74 -9.01 -5.32
CA LEU A 89 7.52 -8.17 -4.14
C LEU A 89 6.59 -6.99 -4.49
N LYS A 90 5.33 -7.36 -4.77
CA LYS A 90 4.26 -6.50 -5.25
C LYS A 90 2.89 -7.07 -4.86
N MET A 91 1.91 -6.19 -4.75
CA MET A 91 0.51 -6.52 -4.54
C MET A 91 -0.37 -5.36 -5.02
N ALA A 92 -1.69 -5.53 -5.00
CA ALA A 92 -2.60 -4.45 -5.32
C ALA A 92 -3.75 -4.37 -4.31
N PHE A 93 -4.17 -3.15 -3.99
CA PHE A 93 -5.39 -2.88 -3.27
C PHE A 93 -6.51 -2.59 -4.28
N VAL A 94 -7.64 -3.26 -4.13
CA VAL A 94 -8.85 -2.98 -4.92
C VAL A 94 -9.78 -2.19 -4.01
N VAL A 95 -10.07 -0.95 -4.36
CA VAL A 95 -10.99 -0.10 -3.60
C VAL A 95 -12.29 0.01 -4.36
N ASP A 96 -13.33 -0.57 -3.77
CA ASP A 96 -14.68 -0.61 -4.33
C ASP A 96 -15.31 0.77 -4.42
N ASN A 97 -16.21 0.92 -5.40
CA ASN A 97 -17.02 2.12 -5.52
C ASN A 97 -17.90 2.33 -4.27
N GLY A 98 -18.02 3.58 -3.85
CA GLY A 98 -18.96 4.01 -2.83
C GLY A 98 -20.37 4.27 -3.35
N LYS A 99 -21.15 5.00 -2.55
CA LYS A 99 -22.54 5.35 -2.87
C LYS A 99 -22.65 6.65 -3.64
N GLY A 100 -21.69 7.55 -3.45
CA GLY A 100 -21.68 8.87 -4.09
C GLY A 100 -21.14 8.84 -5.53
N PRO A 101 -21.54 9.79 -6.39
CA PRO A 101 -20.99 9.94 -7.73
C PRO A 101 -19.48 10.25 -7.72
N ASN A 102 -18.98 10.87 -6.65
CA ASN A 102 -17.55 11.17 -6.46
C ASN A 102 -16.77 10.01 -5.80
N GLU A 103 -17.45 8.90 -5.52
CA GLU A 103 -16.88 7.72 -4.87
C GLU A 103 -16.78 6.55 -5.86
N SER A 104 -16.93 6.82 -7.16
CA SER A 104 -16.92 5.79 -8.20
C SER A 104 -15.83 6.07 -9.23
N VAL A 105 -15.20 5.01 -9.74
CA VAL A 105 -14.30 5.12 -10.89
C VAL A 105 -15.05 5.58 -12.14
N LEU A 106 -14.38 6.39 -12.95
CA LEU A 106 -14.85 6.72 -14.29
C LEU A 106 -14.77 5.49 -15.20
N PRO A 107 -15.65 5.37 -16.21
CA PRO A 107 -15.51 4.33 -17.23
C PRO A 107 -14.15 4.42 -17.93
N PRO A 108 -13.58 3.28 -18.36
CA PRO A 108 -12.28 3.26 -19.01
C PRO A 108 -12.29 4.08 -20.31
N PRO A 109 -11.19 4.79 -20.65
CA PRO A 109 -11.06 5.47 -21.92
C PRO A 109 -11.24 4.51 -23.11
N PRO A 110 -11.88 4.94 -24.22
CA PRO A 110 -12.13 4.07 -25.38
C PRO A 110 -10.86 3.68 -26.15
N ASP A 111 -9.76 4.37 -25.92
CA ASP A 111 -8.44 4.14 -26.52
C ASP A 111 -7.48 3.34 -25.62
N LEU A 112 -8.00 2.68 -24.58
CA LEU A 112 -7.19 1.82 -23.71
C LEU A 112 -6.51 0.69 -24.52
N PRO A 113 -5.19 0.47 -24.39
CA PRO A 113 -4.48 -0.59 -25.11
C PRO A 113 -5.07 -1.98 -24.85
N LYS A 114 -5.12 -2.82 -25.90
CA LYS A 114 -5.55 -4.22 -25.76
C LYS A 114 -4.46 -5.07 -25.11
N CYS A 115 -4.88 -5.98 -24.24
CA CYS A 115 -4.02 -6.99 -23.63
C CYS A 115 -3.61 -8.08 -24.63
#